data_AF-A0A1G9PYH1-F1
#
_entry.id   AF-A0A1G9PYH1-F1
#
_cell.length_a   1.000
_cell.length_b   1.000
_cell.length_c   1.000
_cell.angle_alpha   90.00
_cell.angle_beta   90.00
_cell.angle_gamma   90.00
#
_symmetry.space_group_name_H-M   'P 1'
#
loop_
_entity.id
_entity.type
_entity.pdbx_description
1 polymer ?
#
loop_
_entity_poly.entity_id
_entity_poly.type
_entity_poly.pdbx_seq_one_letter_code
_entity_poly.pdbx_strand_id
1 'polypeptide(L)'
;MRIATYNVEWMTHLFDEDGTPLADERWSTRYNVTRRQQLESLGIVFTALDADAILIVEAPDQNRTRDTVVALESFARLFDLRQSKAMIGFANQTEQEIALLYDPDRLELRHDPQGQFSGKKGDPEAPRFDGTFRIDLDIDATPDQVTFSKPPLEVAARTVDGTRFRMIGVHVKSKSPHAARGDDDVMRVSIANRRKQLAQCIWLRRRVEAHLTAGDSLIVLGDFNDGPGLDEYEKLFGRSGLDIVIGEGRPREERLFDPHAQRGPVPPGSARPPATARFYNDVEKRYHSALLDFIMISPDLLSNRPAWRIWHPFDDPKIYQLPELREALLAASDHFPVTLDIDLDASANPGAGV
;
A
#
# COMPACT_ATOMS: atom_id res chain seq x y z
N MET A 1 1.78 17.21 -9.15
CA MET A 1 0.86 16.39 -8.33
C MET A 1 1.64 15.62 -7.27
N ARG A 2 1.05 15.35 -6.11
CA ARG A 2 1.57 14.48 -5.03
C ARG A 2 0.61 13.32 -4.78
N ILE A 3 1.12 12.10 -4.82
CA ILE A 3 0.39 10.88 -4.46
C ILE A 3 1.07 10.25 -3.25
N ALA A 4 0.30 9.81 -2.27
CA ALA A 4 0.81 9.17 -1.06
C ALA A 4 0.25 7.75 -0.90
N THR A 5 0.99 6.91 -0.20
CA THR A 5 0.47 5.70 0.43
C THR A 5 0.82 5.71 1.91
N TYR A 6 -0.13 5.30 2.75
CA TYR A 6 0.06 5.26 4.19
C TYR A 6 -0.77 4.13 4.82
N ASN A 7 -0.10 3.13 5.39
CA ASN A 7 -0.74 2.23 6.36
C ASN A 7 -0.93 2.98 7.67
N VAL A 8 -2.18 3.10 8.12
CA VAL A 8 -2.57 3.93 9.28
C VAL A 8 -2.89 3.11 10.53
N GLU A 9 -2.66 1.79 10.47
CA GLU A 9 -2.80 0.84 11.57
C GLU A 9 -4.16 0.88 12.29
N TRP A 10 -5.07 0.02 11.83
CA TRP A 10 -6.39 -0.19 12.45
C TRP A 10 -7.24 1.08 12.63
N MET A 11 -7.34 1.91 11.58
CA MET A 11 -8.05 3.20 11.65
C MET A 11 -9.53 3.04 12.05
N THR A 12 -10.13 1.88 11.78
CA THR A 12 -11.53 1.54 12.11
C THR A 12 -11.90 1.80 13.58
N HIS A 13 -10.96 1.59 14.52
CA HIS A 13 -11.22 1.76 15.96
C HIS A 13 -11.22 3.22 16.43
N LEU A 14 -10.87 4.16 15.54
CA LEU A 14 -10.94 5.59 15.79
C LEU A 14 -12.31 6.18 15.45
N PHE A 15 -13.27 5.36 15.00
CA PHE A 15 -14.61 5.79 14.64
C PHE A 15 -15.68 4.94 15.33
N ASP A 16 -16.83 5.56 15.62
CA ASP A 16 -18.04 4.81 15.96
C ASP A 16 -18.68 4.16 14.71
N GLU A 17 -19.83 3.53 14.90
CA GLU A 17 -20.55 2.85 13.82
C GLU A 17 -21.06 3.83 12.75
N ASP A 18 -21.34 5.09 13.12
CA ASP A 18 -21.81 6.14 12.22
C ASP A 18 -20.66 6.84 11.46
N GLY A 19 -19.41 6.42 11.69
CA GLY A 19 -18.22 7.03 11.07
C GLY A 19 -17.82 8.36 11.71
N THR A 20 -18.26 8.63 12.95
CA THR A 20 -17.84 9.83 13.70
C THR A 20 -16.50 9.58 14.38
N PRO A 21 -15.50 10.47 14.23
CA PRO A 21 -14.22 10.32 14.92
C PRO A 21 -14.34 10.36 16.45
N LEU A 22 -13.67 9.43 17.12
CA LEU A 22 -13.69 9.24 18.58
C LEU A 22 -12.44 9.84 19.24
N ALA A 23 -12.48 11.14 19.50
CA ALA A 23 -11.40 11.90 20.17
C ALA A 23 -11.45 11.77 21.71
N ASP A 24 -11.44 10.55 22.25
CA ASP A 24 -11.46 10.29 23.70
C ASP A 24 -10.14 9.70 24.25
N GLU A 25 -10.06 9.61 25.59
CA GLU A 25 -8.89 9.11 26.32
C GLU A 25 -8.79 7.57 26.33
N ARG A 26 -9.66 6.84 25.62
CA ARG A 26 -9.56 5.37 25.61
C ARG A 26 -8.33 4.95 24.82
N TRP A 27 -7.77 3.80 25.16
CA TRP A 27 -6.65 3.23 24.42
C TRP A 27 -7.03 2.93 22.98
N SER A 28 -6.12 3.24 22.07
CA SER A 28 -6.16 2.75 20.70
C SER A 28 -5.61 1.31 20.64
N THR A 29 -5.48 0.77 19.43
CA THR A 29 -4.74 -0.48 19.17
C THR A 29 -3.23 -0.31 19.33
N ARG A 30 -2.73 0.93 19.22
CA ARG A 30 -1.31 1.24 19.41
C ARG A 30 -0.93 1.22 20.88
N TYR A 31 0.22 0.60 21.15
CA TYR A 31 0.76 0.50 22.49
C TYR A 31 1.01 1.89 23.11
N ASN A 32 0.38 2.14 24.26
CA ASN A 32 0.52 3.38 25.02
C ASN A 32 0.13 4.66 24.25
N VAL A 33 -0.83 4.54 23.32
CA VAL A 33 -1.40 5.67 22.57
C VAL A 33 -2.93 5.63 22.73
N THR A 34 -3.53 6.75 23.12
CA THR A 34 -4.99 6.91 23.19
C THR A 34 -5.59 7.17 21.80
N ARG A 35 -6.89 6.93 21.63
CA ARG A 35 -7.59 7.19 20.36
C ARG A 35 -7.49 8.64 19.94
N ARG A 36 -7.63 9.58 20.88
CA ARG A 36 -7.40 11.00 20.58
C ARG A 36 -5.99 11.27 20.08
N GLN A 37 -4.97 10.76 20.77
CA GLN A 37 -3.58 10.98 20.36
C GLN A 37 -3.32 10.42 18.96
N GLN A 38 -3.79 9.21 18.65
CA GLN A 38 -3.63 8.64 17.31
C GLN A 38 -4.39 9.47 16.27
N LEU A 39 -5.64 9.85 16.54
CA LEU A 39 -6.48 10.63 15.64
C LEU A 39 -5.91 12.01 15.33
N GLU A 40 -5.49 12.76 16.36
CA GLU A 40 -4.86 14.08 16.20
C GLU A 40 -3.51 13.97 15.48
N SER A 41 -2.73 12.93 15.76
CA SER A 41 -1.47 12.68 15.08
C SER A 41 -1.66 12.36 13.60
N LEU A 42 -2.67 11.54 13.26
CA LEU A 42 -3.08 11.32 11.87
C LEU A 42 -3.50 12.64 11.21
N GLY A 43 -4.28 13.48 11.91
CA GLY A 43 -4.65 14.81 11.42
C GLY A 43 -3.44 15.68 11.07
N ILE A 44 -2.44 15.74 11.96
CA ILE A 44 -1.18 16.47 11.73
C ILE A 44 -0.43 15.89 10.51
N VAL A 45 -0.29 14.57 10.44
CA VAL A 45 0.43 13.90 9.34
C VAL A 45 -0.26 14.15 8.01
N PHE A 46 -1.57 13.93 7.91
CA PHE A 46 -2.33 14.14 6.67
C PHE A 46 -2.31 15.60 6.21
N THR A 47 -2.40 16.55 7.14
CA THR A 47 -2.23 17.98 6.85
C THR A 47 -0.84 18.28 6.30
N ALA A 48 0.21 17.71 6.90
CA ALA A 48 1.58 17.92 6.47
C ALA A 48 1.89 17.25 5.11
N LEU A 49 1.26 16.11 4.81
CA LEU A 49 1.43 15.42 3.53
C LEU A 49 0.99 16.30 2.35
N ASP A 50 -0.14 17.01 2.49
CA ASP A 50 -0.72 17.88 1.47
C ASP A 50 -0.72 17.22 0.07
N ALA A 51 -1.20 15.96 0.02
CA ALA A 51 -1.20 15.15 -1.19
C ALA A 51 -2.47 15.37 -2.02
N ASP A 52 -2.41 15.26 -3.35
CA ASP A 52 -3.64 15.29 -4.17
C ASP A 52 -4.46 14.00 -4.00
N ALA A 53 -3.81 12.86 -3.70
CA ALA A 53 -4.46 11.60 -3.32
C ALA A 53 -3.60 10.79 -2.33
N ILE A 54 -4.26 10.11 -1.39
CA ILE A 54 -3.65 9.27 -0.36
C ILE A 54 -4.31 7.90 -0.40
N LEU A 55 -3.54 6.87 -0.74
CA LEU A 55 -3.94 5.49 -0.52
C LEU A 55 -3.77 5.16 0.97
N ILE A 56 -4.89 4.87 1.61
CA ILE A 56 -4.95 4.49 3.02
C ILE A 56 -5.05 2.97 3.10
N VAL A 57 -4.04 2.37 3.70
CA VAL A 57 -3.99 0.94 4.01
C VAL A 57 -4.40 0.75 5.48
N GLU A 58 -5.21 -0.27 5.76
CA GLU A 58 -5.90 -0.41 7.05
C GLU A 58 -6.88 0.73 7.34
N ALA A 59 -7.55 1.19 6.28
CA ALA A 59 -8.64 2.15 6.37
C ALA A 59 -9.82 1.59 7.19
N PRO A 60 -10.74 2.46 7.65
CA PRO A 60 -11.91 2.06 8.43
C PRO A 60 -12.75 0.99 7.72
N ASP A 61 -13.44 0.16 8.49
CA ASP A 61 -14.18 -1.00 7.99
C ASP A 61 -15.39 -0.62 7.11
N GLN A 62 -15.71 -1.46 6.12
CA GLN A 62 -16.91 -1.35 5.28
C GLN A 62 -17.80 -2.58 5.49
N ASN A 63 -18.97 -2.39 6.10
CA ASN A 63 -19.94 -3.47 6.27
C ASN A 63 -21.39 -2.95 6.33
N ARG A 64 -22.32 -3.75 6.89
CA ARG A 64 -23.76 -3.37 6.99
C ARG A 64 -24.00 -2.20 7.96
N THR A 65 -23.12 -2.02 8.94
CA THR A 65 -23.21 -1.05 10.04
C THR A 65 -22.16 0.05 9.96
N ARG A 66 -21.03 -0.17 9.28
CA ARG A 66 -19.93 0.79 9.13
C ARG A 66 -19.72 1.14 7.66
N ASP A 67 -19.35 2.39 7.40
CA ASP A 67 -19.08 2.90 6.06
C ASP A 67 -17.72 3.62 6.03
N THR A 68 -16.77 3.06 5.26
CA THR A 68 -15.41 3.58 5.14
C THR A 68 -15.38 4.98 4.55
N VAL A 69 -16.24 5.26 3.55
CA VAL A 69 -16.28 6.56 2.87
C VAL A 69 -16.77 7.63 3.85
N VAL A 70 -17.85 7.34 4.59
CA VAL A 70 -18.36 8.26 5.62
C VAL A 70 -17.31 8.55 6.69
N ALA A 71 -16.63 7.53 7.20
CA ALA A 71 -15.60 7.68 8.22
C ALA A 71 -14.43 8.55 7.73
N LEU A 72 -13.90 8.26 6.54
CA LEU A 72 -12.77 9.00 5.97
C LEU A 72 -13.15 10.44 5.60
N GLU A 73 -14.33 10.68 5.03
CA GLU A 73 -14.79 12.05 4.75
C GLU A 73 -15.07 12.83 6.05
N SER A 74 -15.52 12.16 7.13
CA SER A 74 -15.67 12.80 8.46
C SER A 74 -14.32 13.15 9.07
N PHE A 75 -13.31 12.30 8.92
CA PHE A 75 -11.93 12.60 9.30
C PHE A 75 -11.38 13.80 8.51
N ALA A 76 -11.57 13.83 7.19
CA ALA A 76 -11.15 14.94 6.35
C ALA A 76 -11.80 16.26 6.77
N ARG A 77 -13.11 16.26 7.07
CA ARG A 77 -13.83 17.43 7.60
C ARG A 77 -13.32 17.89 8.96
N LEU A 78 -13.03 16.95 9.87
CA LEU A 78 -12.56 17.28 11.22
C LEU A 78 -11.23 18.04 11.20
N PHE A 79 -10.35 17.70 10.26
CA PHE A 79 -9.01 18.29 10.14
C PHE A 79 -8.86 19.28 8.98
N ASP A 80 -9.97 19.70 8.36
CA ASP A 80 -10.00 20.65 7.23
C ASP A 80 -9.05 20.26 6.08
N LEU A 81 -9.05 18.97 5.73
CA LEU A 81 -8.22 18.43 4.67
C LEU A 81 -8.82 18.77 3.30
N ARG A 82 -7.96 19.17 2.35
CA ARG A 82 -8.35 19.34 0.93
C ARG A 82 -8.82 18.02 0.28
N GLN A 83 -8.35 16.88 0.78
CA GLN A 83 -8.79 15.57 0.29
C GLN A 83 -10.19 15.27 0.86
N SER A 84 -11.20 15.90 0.29
CA SER A 84 -12.57 15.92 0.82
C SER A 84 -13.44 14.74 0.37
N LYS A 85 -12.94 13.89 -0.52
CA LYS A 85 -13.64 12.72 -1.06
C LYS A 85 -12.88 11.43 -0.85
N ALA A 86 -13.62 10.37 -0.52
CA ALA A 86 -13.08 9.03 -0.34
C ALA A 86 -13.74 8.03 -1.29
N MET A 87 -13.01 6.97 -1.64
CA MET A 87 -13.54 5.83 -2.37
C MET A 87 -12.90 4.53 -1.90
N ILE A 88 -13.64 3.44 -2.06
CA ILE A 88 -13.16 2.07 -1.82
C ILE A 88 -13.43 1.21 -3.05
N GLY A 89 -12.78 0.05 -3.10
CA GLY A 89 -12.98 -0.96 -4.12
C GLY A 89 -13.98 -2.00 -3.64
N PHE A 90 -13.51 -3.23 -3.49
CA PHE A 90 -14.28 -4.29 -2.88
C PHE A 90 -14.11 -4.25 -1.35
N ALA A 91 -15.24 -4.14 -0.64
CA ALA A 91 -15.26 -4.33 0.80
C ALA A 91 -14.70 -5.71 1.17
N ASN A 92 -14.01 -5.79 2.29
CA ASN A 92 -13.42 -7.02 2.78
C ASN A 92 -13.97 -7.39 4.17
N GLN A 93 -13.40 -8.42 4.79
CA GLN A 93 -13.89 -8.97 6.07
C GLN A 93 -12.83 -8.89 7.18
N THR A 94 -11.83 -8.05 6.99
CA THR A 94 -10.67 -7.94 7.88
C THR A 94 -10.68 -6.68 8.74
N GLU A 95 -11.69 -5.82 8.57
CA GLU A 95 -11.78 -4.48 9.19
C GLU A 95 -10.62 -3.55 8.82
N GLN A 96 -9.88 -3.92 7.76
CA GLN A 96 -8.71 -3.22 7.25
C GLN A 96 -8.90 -3.00 5.75
N GLU A 97 -9.68 -1.97 5.43
CA GLU A 97 -9.97 -1.64 4.04
C GLU A 97 -8.75 -1.03 3.33
N ILE A 98 -8.77 -1.12 2.00
CA ILE A 98 -7.89 -0.33 1.13
C ILE A 98 -8.76 0.77 0.53
N ALA A 99 -8.51 2.00 0.94
CA ALA A 99 -9.30 3.16 0.54
C ALA A 99 -8.40 4.23 -0.08
N LEU A 100 -9.01 5.13 -0.83
CA LEU A 100 -8.34 6.28 -1.38
C LEU A 100 -9.06 7.55 -0.92
N LEU A 101 -8.34 8.45 -0.26
CA LEU A 101 -8.81 9.79 0.11
C LEU A 101 -8.15 10.79 -0.86
N TYR A 102 -8.92 11.60 -1.55
CA TYR A 102 -8.42 12.44 -2.64
C TYR A 102 -9.08 13.81 -2.70
N ASP A 103 -8.38 14.75 -3.34
CA ASP A 103 -8.86 16.09 -3.63
C ASP A 103 -9.66 16.09 -4.95
N PRO A 104 -11.00 16.27 -4.91
CA PRO A 104 -11.84 16.26 -6.10
C PRO A 104 -11.60 17.46 -7.02
N ASP A 105 -10.94 18.54 -6.55
CA ASP A 105 -10.58 19.69 -7.39
C ASP A 105 -9.33 19.43 -8.24
N ARG A 106 -8.70 18.25 -8.07
CA ARG A 106 -7.48 17.85 -8.79
C ARG A 106 -7.67 16.55 -9.56
N LEU A 107 -8.50 15.64 -9.05
CA LEU A 107 -8.64 14.29 -9.55
C LEU A 107 -10.11 13.85 -9.66
N GLU A 108 -10.46 13.30 -10.82
CA GLU A 108 -11.64 12.47 -11.03
C GLU A 108 -11.24 11.00 -10.96
N LEU A 109 -11.83 10.26 -10.01
CA LEU A 109 -11.46 8.87 -9.75
C LEU A 109 -12.67 7.95 -9.84
N ARG A 110 -12.45 6.73 -10.32
CA ARG A 110 -13.49 5.69 -10.41
C ARG A 110 -12.89 4.31 -10.12
N HIS A 111 -13.58 3.52 -9.29
CA HIS A 111 -13.26 2.11 -9.13
C HIS A 111 -13.52 1.38 -10.46
N ASP A 112 -12.49 0.75 -11.00
CA ASP A 112 -12.52 0.18 -12.34
C ASP A 112 -11.78 -1.18 -12.35
N PRO A 113 -12.38 -2.22 -11.75
CA PRO A 113 -11.76 -3.53 -11.66
C PRO A 113 -11.64 -4.17 -13.04
N GLN A 114 -10.45 -4.69 -13.38
CA GLN A 114 -10.21 -5.34 -14.67
C GLN A 114 -10.34 -6.87 -14.58
N GLY A 115 -10.41 -7.52 -15.73
CA GLY A 115 -10.55 -8.98 -15.85
C GLY A 115 -11.99 -9.47 -15.67
N GLN A 116 -12.19 -10.77 -15.84
CA GLN A 116 -13.49 -11.41 -15.62
C GLN A 116 -13.64 -11.83 -14.15
N PHE A 117 -14.87 -11.84 -13.64
CA PHE A 117 -15.14 -12.40 -12.33
C PHE A 117 -15.14 -13.93 -12.44
N SER A 118 -14.19 -14.58 -11.77
CA SER A 118 -13.98 -16.03 -11.87
C SER A 118 -14.83 -16.85 -10.88
N GLY A 119 -15.41 -16.21 -9.87
CA GLY A 119 -16.13 -16.88 -8.79
C GLY A 119 -15.30 -18.01 -8.15
N LYS A 120 -15.98 -19.04 -7.63
CA LYS A 120 -15.32 -20.16 -6.92
C LYS A 120 -14.50 -21.09 -7.81
N LYS A 121 -14.77 -21.13 -9.12
CA LYS A 121 -14.04 -22.02 -10.05
C LYS A 121 -12.62 -21.54 -10.28
N GLY A 122 -12.41 -20.23 -10.13
CA GLY A 122 -11.15 -19.57 -10.37
C GLY A 122 -10.76 -19.50 -11.85
N ASP A 123 -9.78 -18.66 -12.14
CA ASP A 123 -9.27 -18.42 -13.49
C ASP A 123 -7.75 -18.28 -13.44
N PRO A 124 -6.99 -18.92 -14.35
CA PRO A 124 -5.55 -18.69 -14.47
C PRO A 124 -5.18 -17.34 -15.11
N GLU A 125 -6.06 -16.67 -15.87
CA GLU A 125 -5.75 -15.46 -16.64
C GLU A 125 -5.99 -14.16 -15.85
N ALA A 126 -5.53 -14.12 -14.60
CA ALA A 126 -5.60 -12.96 -13.70
C ALA A 126 -7.00 -12.30 -13.66
N PRO A 127 -7.99 -12.97 -13.04
CA PRO A 127 -9.36 -12.46 -12.93
C PRO A 127 -9.44 -11.18 -12.08
N ARG A 128 -10.65 -10.62 -11.95
CA ARG A 128 -10.91 -9.53 -10.99
C ARG A 128 -10.51 -9.95 -9.58
N PHE A 129 -9.97 -9.01 -8.80
CA PHE A 129 -9.42 -9.28 -7.47
C PHE A 129 -10.43 -9.73 -6.41
N ASP A 130 -11.74 -9.58 -6.65
CA ASP A 130 -12.81 -10.18 -5.84
C ASP A 130 -13.13 -11.64 -6.18
N GLY A 131 -12.43 -12.21 -7.17
CA GLY A 131 -12.56 -13.61 -7.59
C GLY A 131 -11.54 -14.55 -6.95
N THR A 132 -11.39 -15.71 -7.58
CA THR A 132 -10.38 -16.73 -7.26
C THR A 132 -9.36 -16.84 -8.39
N PHE A 133 -8.08 -16.81 -8.07
CA PHE A 133 -7.00 -17.07 -9.01
C PHE A 133 -6.51 -18.51 -8.89
N ARG A 134 -6.19 -19.13 -10.02
CA ARG A 134 -5.78 -20.53 -10.08
C ARG A 134 -4.34 -20.65 -10.58
N ILE A 135 -3.45 -21.17 -9.75
CA ILE A 135 -2.03 -21.27 -10.06
C ILE A 135 -1.41 -22.52 -9.43
N ASP A 136 -0.57 -23.22 -10.17
CA ASP A 136 0.25 -24.33 -9.66
C ASP A 136 1.66 -23.80 -9.38
N LEU A 137 2.05 -23.73 -8.10
CA LEU A 137 3.35 -23.18 -7.66
C LEU A 137 4.40 -24.26 -7.37
N ASP A 138 3.99 -25.47 -6.99
CA ASP A 138 4.89 -26.58 -6.65
C ASP A 138 4.99 -27.66 -7.74
N ILE A 139 4.38 -27.42 -8.90
CA ILE A 139 4.50 -28.23 -10.12
C ILE A 139 4.02 -29.67 -9.85
N ASP A 140 2.99 -29.80 -9.03
CA ASP A 140 2.36 -31.08 -8.68
C ASP A 140 1.13 -31.37 -9.58
N ALA A 141 0.88 -30.51 -10.58
CA ALA A 141 -0.27 -30.53 -11.48
C ALA A 141 -1.63 -30.31 -10.79
N THR A 142 -1.63 -29.83 -9.55
CA THR A 142 -2.82 -29.47 -8.76
C THR A 142 -2.81 -27.97 -8.44
N PRO A 143 -3.51 -27.16 -9.24
CA PRO A 143 -3.48 -25.72 -9.04
C PRO A 143 -4.11 -25.30 -7.71
N ASP A 144 -3.38 -24.50 -6.95
CA ASP A 144 -3.86 -23.76 -5.80
C ASP A 144 -4.96 -22.78 -6.21
N GLN A 145 -5.96 -22.64 -5.34
CA GLN A 145 -6.97 -21.60 -5.41
C GLN A 145 -6.64 -20.50 -4.41
N VAL A 146 -6.41 -19.30 -4.93
CA VAL A 146 -5.95 -18.16 -4.15
C VAL A 146 -6.95 -17.03 -4.26
N THR A 147 -7.38 -16.51 -3.12
CA THR A 147 -8.22 -15.31 -3.02
C THR A 147 -7.46 -14.22 -2.28
N PHE A 148 -7.81 -12.97 -2.54
CA PHE A 148 -7.39 -11.88 -1.68
C PHE A 148 -8.31 -11.77 -0.48
N SER A 149 -7.73 -11.71 0.73
CA SER A 149 -8.49 -11.31 1.92
C SER A 149 -8.75 -9.81 1.94
N LYS A 150 -7.90 -9.02 1.27
CA LYS A 150 -8.00 -7.58 1.05
C LYS A 150 -7.77 -7.34 -0.45
N PRO A 151 -8.82 -7.38 -1.28
CA PRO A 151 -8.69 -7.26 -2.73
C PRO A 151 -8.02 -5.93 -3.12
N PRO A 152 -6.99 -5.94 -4.00
CA PRO A 152 -6.42 -4.69 -4.49
C PRO A 152 -7.45 -3.74 -5.10
N LEU A 153 -7.26 -2.44 -4.83
CA LEU A 153 -8.11 -1.36 -5.33
C LEU A 153 -7.64 -0.91 -6.71
N GLU A 154 -8.43 -1.16 -7.76
CA GLU A 154 -8.11 -0.72 -9.12
C GLU A 154 -8.85 0.56 -9.48
N VAL A 155 -8.12 1.62 -9.81
CA VAL A 155 -8.67 2.95 -10.05
C VAL A 155 -8.32 3.42 -11.46
N ALA A 156 -9.34 3.90 -12.18
CA ALA A 156 -9.16 4.79 -13.31
C ALA A 156 -9.10 6.23 -12.78
N ALA A 157 -7.98 6.91 -13.00
CA ALA A 157 -7.75 8.28 -12.54
C ALA A 157 -7.64 9.23 -13.73
N ARG A 158 -8.18 10.43 -13.56
CA ARG A 158 -8.06 11.53 -14.51
C ARG A 158 -7.79 12.82 -13.76
N THR A 159 -6.74 13.53 -14.13
CA THR A 159 -6.46 14.88 -13.64
C THR A 159 -7.46 15.88 -14.24
N VAL A 160 -7.68 17.01 -13.58
CA VAL A 160 -8.60 18.05 -14.09
C VAL A 160 -8.21 18.62 -15.46
N ASP A 161 -6.92 18.58 -15.84
CA ASP A 161 -6.43 18.97 -17.16
C ASP A 161 -6.45 17.83 -18.20
N GLY A 162 -6.86 16.63 -17.79
CA GLY A 162 -7.24 15.54 -18.68
C GLY A 162 -6.24 14.40 -18.82
N THR A 163 -5.08 14.46 -18.18
CA THR A 163 -4.13 13.34 -18.09
C THR A 163 -4.81 12.15 -17.42
N ARG A 164 -4.70 10.96 -18.06
CA ARG A 164 -5.30 9.71 -17.57
C ARG A 164 -4.21 8.77 -17.11
N PHE A 165 -4.45 8.08 -16.00
CA PHE A 165 -3.56 7.05 -15.49
C PHE A 165 -4.35 6.01 -14.68
N ARG A 166 -3.69 4.91 -14.37
CA ARG A 166 -4.21 3.80 -13.57
C ARG A 166 -3.54 3.78 -12.22
N MET A 167 -4.28 3.42 -11.18
CA MET A 167 -3.71 3.09 -9.88
C MET A 167 -4.14 1.69 -9.45
N ILE A 168 -3.23 0.95 -8.81
CA ILE A 168 -3.55 -0.29 -8.10
C ILE A 168 -3.06 -0.15 -6.66
N GLY A 169 -4.01 -0.03 -5.73
CA GLY A 169 -3.75 0.02 -4.29
C GLY A 169 -3.65 -1.38 -3.69
N VAL A 170 -2.59 -1.66 -2.92
CA VAL A 170 -2.31 -3.01 -2.42
C VAL A 170 -2.16 -3.08 -0.91
N HIS A 171 -2.60 -4.20 -0.34
CA HIS A 171 -2.24 -4.67 1.00
C HIS A 171 -2.01 -6.18 0.89
N VAL A 172 -0.79 -6.56 0.54
CA VAL A 172 -0.41 -7.96 0.35
C VAL A 172 -0.39 -8.68 1.71
N LYS A 173 -0.74 -9.96 1.73
CA LYS A 173 -0.78 -10.75 2.96
C LYS A 173 0.57 -10.73 3.70
N SER A 174 0.54 -10.53 5.02
CA SER A 174 1.72 -10.62 5.89
C SER A 174 2.28 -12.05 6.01
N LYS A 175 3.59 -12.14 6.21
CA LYS A 175 4.36 -13.40 6.31
C LYS A 175 4.29 -14.05 7.70
N SER A 176 3.84 -13.30 8.71
CA SER A 176 3.96 -13.68 10.12
C SER A 176 3.02 -14.84 10.52
N PRO A 177 3.54 -15.90 11.18
CA PRO A 177 2.78 -17.09 11.55
C PRO A 177 1.99 -16.88 12.86
N HIS A 178 1.01 -15.97 12.85
CA HIS A 178 0.20 -15.60 14.03
C HIS A 178 -0.64 -16.74 14.64
N ALA A 179 -0.69 -17.92 14.02
CA ALA A 179 -1.60 -19.01 14.40
C ALA A 179 -0.89 -20.35 14.73
N ALA A 180 0.43 -20.42 14.70
CA ALA A 180 1.16 -21.68 14.86
C ALA A 180 1.56 -21.95 16.33
N ARG A 181 1.47 -23.21 16.77
CA ARG A 181 1.92 -23.67 18.09
C ARG A 181 2.97 -24.76 17.90
N GLY A 182 4.22 -24.49 18.28
CA GLY A 182 5.33 -25.43 18.14
C GLY A 182 6.09 -25.33 16.80
N ASP A 183 7.35 -25.73 16.78
CA ASP A 183 8.33 -25.39 15.73
C ASP A 183 7.98 -25.98 14.34
N ASP A 184 7.53 -27.23 14.28
CA ASP A 184 7.14 -27.88 13.02
C ASP A 184 5.87 -27.29 12.40
N ASP A 185 4.90 -26.92 13.25
CA ASP A 185 3.67 -26.26 12.82
C ASP A 185 3.94 -24.83 12.35
N VAL A 186 4.87 -24.12 12.99
CA VAL A 186 5.34 -22.80 12.57
C VAL A 186 5.93 -22.87 11.17
N MET A 187 6.81 -23.84 10.90
CA MET A 187 7.44 -23.99 9.59
C MET A 187 6.38 -24.25 8.49
N ARG A 188 5.47 -25.21 8.71
CA ARG A 188 4.43 -25.55 7.73
C ARG A 188 3.50 -24.39 7.43
N VAL A 189 3.02 -23.68 8.46
CA VAL A 189 2.15 -22.50 8.30
C VAL A 189 2.88 -21.37 7.57
N SER A 190 4.16 -21.16 7.87
CA SER A 190 4.97 -20.13 7.22
C SER A 190 5.16 -20.40 5.73
N ILE A 191 5.41 -21.65 5.33
CA ILE A 191 5.49 -22.06 3.92
C ILE A 191 4.15 -21.83 3.22
N ALA A 192 3.03 -22.26 3.82
CA ALA A 192 1.71 -22.07 3.22
C ALA A 192 1.34 -20.59 3.06
N ASN A 193 1.66 -19.74 4.05
CA ASN A 193 1.46 -18.30 3.96
C ASN A 193 2.32 -17.69 2.86
N ARG A 194 3.59 -18.10 2.74
CA ARG A 194 4.50 -17.65 1.69
C ARG A 194 3.98 -18.00 0.29
N ARG A 195 3.52 -19.24 0.08
CA ARG A 195 2.95 -19.68 -1.21
C ARG A 195 1.74 -18.83 -1.61
N LYS A 196 0.83 -18.59 -0.68
CA LYS A 196 -0.33 -17.71 -0.92
C LYS A 196 0.08 -16.28 -1.25
N GLN A 197 1.05 -15.72 -0.52
CA GLN A 197 1.60 -14.40 -0.79
C GLN A 197 2.22 -14.34 -2.20
N LEU A 198 3.04 -15.33 -2.56
CA LEU A 198 3.69 -15.43 -3.86
C LEU A 198 2.66 -15.49 -5.00
N ALA A 199 1.63 -16.30 -4.84
CA ALA A 199 0.52 -16.39 -5.79
C ALA A 199 -0.22 -15.05 -5.96
N GLN A 200 -0.46 -14.32 -4.86
CA GLN A 200 -1.03 -12.97 -4.91
C GLN A 200 -0.12 -11.99 -5.67
N CYS A 201 1.19 -12.04 -5.44
CA CYS A 201 2.15 -11.20 -6.18
C CYS A 201 2.20 -11.58 -7.68
N ILE A 202 2.10 -12.86 -8.03
CA ILE A 202 2.03 -13.30 -9.44
C ILE A 202 0.74 -12.83 -10.10
N TRP A 203 -0.39 -12.92 -9.39
CA TRP A 203 -1.67 -12.41 -9.88
C TRP A 203 -1.59 -10.90 -10.12
N LEU A 204 -1.10 -10.13 -9.15
CA LEU A 204 -0.88 -8.70 -9.27
C LEU A 204 0.06 -8.39 -10.45
N ARG A 205 1.16 -9.15 -10.60
CA ARG A 205 2.09 -8.96 -11.71
C ARG A 205 1.44 -9.20 -13.08
N ARG A 206 0.60 -10.23 -13.22
CA ARG A 206 -0.15 -10.45 -14.47
C ARG A 206 -1.10 -9.28 -14.77
N ARG A 207 -1.70 -8.67 -13.75
CA ARG A 207 -2.49 -7.44 -13.92
C ARG A 207 -1.64 -6.25 -14.36
N VAL A 208 -0.46 -6.07 -13.76
CA VAL A 208 0.53 -5.07 -14.19
C VAL A 208 0.92 -5.27 -15.65
N GLU A 209 1.23 -6.51 -16.06
CA GLU A 209 1.58 -6.85 -17.43
C GLU A 209 0.49 -6.49 -18.43
N ALA A 210 -0.78 -6.73 -18.09
CA ALA A 210 -1.91 -6.35 -18.93
C ALA A 210 -1.96 -4.82 -19.16
N HIS A 211 -1.77 -4.02 -18.11
CA HIS A 211 -1.72 -2.56 -18.23
C HIS A 211 -0.52 -2.06 -19.02
N LEU A 212 0.68 -2.58 -18.74
CA LEU A 212 1.89 -2.20 -19.49
C LEU A 212 1.78 -2.58 -20.98
N THR A 213 1.18 -3.74 -21.28
CA THR A 213 0.91 -4.17 -22.67
C THR A 213 -0.12 -3.28 -23.36
N ALA A 214 -1.12 -2.78 -22.62
CA ALA A 214 -2.11 -1.84 -23.14
C ALA A 214 -1.54 -0.41 -23.32
N GLY A 215 -0.34 -0.13 -22.81
CA GLY A 215 0.27 1.20 -22.84
C GLY A 215 -0.32 2.15 -21.80
N ASP A 216 -0.95 1.64 -20.75
CA ASP A 216 -1.48 2.46 -19.66
C ASP A 216 -0.36 3.01 -18.78
N SER A 217 -0.39 4.32 -18.49
CA SER A 217 0.39 4.92 -17.40
C SER A 217 -0.12 4.36 -16.06
N LEU A 218 0.73 3.67 -15.31
CA LEU A 218 0.33 2.89 -14.14
C LEU A 218 1.14 3.26 -12.89
N ILE A 219 0.43 3.40 -11.77
CA ILE A 219 1.00 3.53 -10.43
C ILE A 219 0.52 2.33 -9.59
N VAL A 220 1.43 1.58 -8.99
CA VAL A 220 1.11 0.50 -8.04
C VAL A 220 1.68 0.89 -6.68
N LEU A 221 0.82 1.03 -5.68
CA LEU A 221 1.20 1.58 -4.39
C LEU A 221 0.48 0.90 -3.23
N GLY A 222 1.10 0.91 -2.05
CA GLY A 222 0.54 0.26 -0.87
C GLY A 222 1.57 -0.49 -0.05
N ASP A 223 1.06 -1.32 0.85
CA ASP A 223 1.86 -2.18 1.72
C ASP A 223 2.02 -3.57 1.07
N PHE A 224 3.25 -3.90 0.71
CA PHE A 224 3.58 -5.19 0.10
C PHE A 224 3.89 -6.28 1.13
N ASN A 225 3.99 -5.94 2.42
CA ASN A 225 4.41 -6.85 3.49
C ASN A 225 5.68 -7.64 3.15
N ASP A 226 6.51 -7.04 2.29
CA ASP A 226 7.69 -7.62 1.67
C ASP A 226 8.64 -6.50 1.23
N GLY A 227 9.94 -6.72 1.37
CA GLY A 227 10.98 -5.75 1.08
C GLY A 227 12.03 -6.31 0.11
N PRO A 228 12.99 -5.50 -0.36
CA PRO A 228 14.03 -5.97 -1.26
C PRO A 228 14.98 -6.97 -0.56
N GLY A 229 15.32 -8.05 -1.26
CA GLY A 229 16.13 -9.15 -0.73
C GLY A 229 15.35 -10.46 -0.62
N LEU A 230 16.05 -11.54 -0.29
CA LEU A 230 15.42 -12.84 -0.04
C LEU A 230 15.60 -13.19 1.44
N ASP A 231 14.50 -13.42 2.15
CA ASP A 231 14.58 -14.15 3.40
C ASP A 231 14.86 -15.65 3.18
N GLU A 232 15.11 -16.38 4.27
CA GLU A 232 15.53 -17.79 4.21
C GLU A 232 14.52 -18.69 3.50
N TYR A 233 13.23 -18.34 3.54
CA TYR A 233 12.17 -19.08 2.87
C TYR A 233 12.02 -18.66 1.40
N GLU A 234 12.27 -17.40 1.07
CA GLU A 234 12.24 -16.90 -0.31
C GLU A 234 13.38 -17.44 -1.16
N LYS A 235 14.50 -17.84 -0.54
CA LYS A 235 15.55 -18.60 -1.24
C LYS A 235 15.02 -19.90 -1.85
N LEU A 236 13.97 -20.50 -1.28
CA LEU A 236 13.33 -21.70 -1.85
C LEU A 236 12.56 -21.41 -3.14
N PHE A 237 12.07 -20.17 -3.29
CA PHE A 237 11.27 -19.73 -4.44
C PHE A 237 12.07 -18.87 -5.43
N GLY A 238 13.29 -18.46 -5.07
CA GLY A 238 14.25 -17.76 -5.93
C GLY A 238 14.00 -16.27 -6.14
N ARG A 239 12.84 -15.74 -5.73
CA ARG A 239 12.42 -14.34 -5.86
C ARG A 239 11.51 -13.93 -4.70
N SER A 240 11.56 -12.67 -4.28
CA SER A 240 10.58 -12.13 -3.33
C SER A 240 9.28 -11.76 -4.06
N GLY A 241 8.19 -11.59 -3.31
CA GLY A 241 6.92 -11.11 -3.86
C GLY A 241 7.07 -9.72 -4.49
N LEU A 242 7.90 -8.87 -3.88
CA LEU A 242 8.25 -7.55 -4.40
C LEU A 242 8.94 -7.63 -5.78
N ASP A 243 9.95 -8.49 -5.91
CA ASP A 243 10.65 -8.70 -7.19
C ASP A 243 9.70 -9.14 -8.31
N ILE A 244 8.73 -9.99 -7.96
CA ILE A 244 7.74 -10.49 -8.92
C ILE A 244 6.89 -9.34 -9.44
N VAL A 245 6.38 -8.46 -8.57
CA VAL A 245 5.53 -7.33 -8.98
C VAL A 245 6.31 -6.33 -9.83
N ILE A 246 7.54 -6.01 -9.43
CA ILE A 246 8.44 -5.13 -10.19
C ILE A 246 8.70 -5.68 -11.59
N GLY A 247 8.74 -7.01 -11.74
CA GLY A 247 9.12 -7.68 -12.97
C GLY A 247 10.64 -7.88 -13.06
N GLU A 248 11.30 -8.17 -11.95
CA GLU A 248 12.75 -8.35 -11.93
C GLU A 248 13.17 -9.47 -12.91
N GLY A 249 14.25 -9.22 -13.67
CA GLY A 249 14.70 -10.09 -14.75
C GLY A 249 13.91 -9.99 -16.07
N ARG A 250 12.92 -9.10 -16.19
CA ARG A 250 12.26 -8.73 -17.46
C ARG A 250 12.92 -7.52 -18.14
N PRO A 251 12.67 -7.27 -19.44
CA PRO A 251 13.12 -6.04 -20.12
C PRO A 251 12.67 -4.79 -19.39
N ARG A 252 13.45 -3.70 -19.44
CA ARG A 252 13.24 -2.50 -18.61
C ARG A 252 11.87 -1.84 -18.85
N GLU A 253 11.42 -1.87 -20.09
CA GLU A 253 10.12 -1.40 -20.57
C GLU A 253 8.92 -2.19 -20.00
N GLU A 254 9.15 -3.40 -19.48
CA GLU A 254 8.13 -4.21 -18.82
C GLU A 254 8.19 -4.08 -17.28
N ARG A 255 9.14 -3.32 -16.73
CA ARG A 255 9.32 -3.25 -15.26
C ARG A 255 8.68 -2.01 -14.68
N LEU A 256 8.12 -2.16 -13.48
CA LEU A 256 7.81 -1.01 -12.66
C LEU A 256 9.08 -0.44 -12.02
N PHE A 257 9.04 0.82 -11.61
CA PHE A 257 10.16 1.51 -10.99
C PHE A 257 9.77 2.16 -9.67
N ASP A 258 10.54 1.86 -8.64
CA ASP A 258 10.64 2.61 -7.38
C ASP A 258 12.14 2.58 -6.99
N PRO A 259 12.75 3.71 -6.60
CA PRO A 259 14.18 3.76 -6.28
C PRO A 259 14.55 2.94 -5.04
N HIS A 260 13.62 2.72 -4.12
CA HIS A 260 13.83 1.98 -2.87
C HIS A 260 13.65 0.46 -3.05
N ALA A 261 12.99 0.04 -4.14
CA ALA A 261 12.71 -1.36 -4.41
C ALA A 261 13.83 -2.08 -5.18
N GLN A 262 14.87 -1.36 -5.62
CA GLN A 262 16.00 -1.94 -6.34
C GLN A 262 16.97 -2.68 -5.42
N ARG A 263 17.36 -3.89 -5.82
CA ARG A 263 18.43 -4.65 -5.18
C ARG A 263 19.79 -4.05 -5.55
N GLY A 264 20.31 -3.17 -4.71
CA GLY A 264 21.70 -2.69 -4.78
C GLY A 264 22.52 -3.20 -3.60
N PRO A 265 23.83 -3.50 -3.77
CA PRO A 265 24.69 -3.72 -2.63
C PRO A 265 24.70 -2.47 -1.75
N VAL A 266 24.26 -2.61 -0.50
CA VAL A 266 24.40 -1.61 0.55
C VAL A 266 25.91 -1.32 0.69
N PRO A 267 26.41 -0.12 0.34
CA PRO A 267 27.83 0.16 0.40
C PRO A 267 28.37 -0.11 1.82
N PRO A 268 29.58 -0.67 1.97
CA PRO A 268 30.19 -0.82 3.30
C PRO A 268 30.27 0.54 3.99
N GLY A 269 29.64 0.67 5.17
CA GLY A 269 29.56 1.93 5.92
C GLY A 269 28.43 2.88 5.52
N SER A 270 27.54 2.47 4.62
CA SER A 270 26.30 3.23 4.35
C SER A 270 25.32 3.15 5.52
N ALA A 271 24.55 4.22 5.67
CA ALA A 271 23.49 4.36 6.66
C ALA A 271 22.52 3.18 6.64
N ARG A 272 21.80 3.00 7.75
CA ARG A 272 20.71 2.03 7.91
C ARG A 272 19.85 1.99 6.63
N PRO A 273 19.46 0.81 6.11
CA PRO A 273 18.60 0.75 4.93
C PRO A 273 17.32 1.56 5.17
N PRO A 274 16.75 2.19 4.13
CA PRO A 274 15.51 2.93 4.26
C PRO A 274 14.43 2.05 4.89
N ALA A 275 13.55 2.65 5.66
CA ALA A 275 12.46 1.96 6.35
C ALA A 275 11.18 2.77 6.28
N THR A 276 10.08 2.08 6.00
CA THR A 276 8.72 2.62 6.00
C THR A 276 7.91 2.10 7.17
N ALA A 277 8.41 1.13 7.93
CA ALA A 277 7.75 0.63 9.12
C ALA A 277 8.72 0.40 10.28
N ARG A 278 8.18 0.44 11.50
CA ARG A 278 8.91 0.25 12.75
C ARG A 278 8.03 -0.44 13.80
N PHE A 279 8.33 -1.70 14.09
CA PHE A 279 7.58 -2.53 15.03
C PHE A 279 8.31 -2.68 16.36
N TYR A 280 7.59 -2.59 17.48
CA TYR A 280 8.16 -2.87 18.80
C TYR A 280 8.14 -4.38 19.08
N ASN A 281 9.29 -4.97 19.38
CA ASN A 281 9.39 -6.34 19.84
C ASN A 281 9.38 -6.38 21.36
N ASP A 282 8.31 -6.95 21.92
CA ASP A 282 8.10 -7.01 23.36
C ASP A 282 9.04 -7.95 24.10
N VAL A 283 9.60 -8.96 23.44
CA VAL A 283 10.56 -9.89 24.05
C VAL A 283 11.93 -9.25 24.13
N GLU A 284 12.38 -8.67 23.03
CA GLU A 284 13.71 -8.07 22.91
C GLU A 284 13.76 -6.61 23.39
N LYS A 285 12.60 -6.03 23.69
CA LYS A 285 12.41 -4.64 24.13
C LYS A 285 13.07 -3.61 23.22
N ARG A 286 13.06 -3.88 21.91
CA ARG A 286 13.66 -3.03 20.87
C ARG A 286 12.75 -2.91 19.65
N TYR A 287 13.02 -1.91 18.82
CA TYR A 287 12.29 -1.71 17.58
C TYR A 287 13.00 -2.33 16.39
N HIS A 288 12.24 -2.99 15.52
CA HIS A 288 12.69 -3.50 14.23
C HIS A 288 12.14 -2.60 13.13
N SER A 289 13.00 -2.29 12.16
CA SER A 289 12.63 -1.46 11.01
C SER A 289 12.49 -2.35 9.78
N ALA A 290 11.51 -2.03 8.93
CA ALA A 290 11.28 -2.72 7.67
C ALA A 290 10.92 -1.73 6.56
N LEU A 291 11.17 -2.10 5.31
CA LEU A 291 10.73 -1.38 4.12
C LEU A 291 9.64 -2.23 3.45
N LEU A 292 8.39 -1.81 3.56
CA LEU A 292 7.20 -2.57 3.18
C LEU A 292 6.27 -1.79 2.23
N ASP A 293 6.19 -0.47 2.43
CA ASP A 293 5.39 0.43 1.61
C ASP A 293 6.17 0.98 0.40
N PHE A 294 5.54 0.96 -0.78
CA PHE A 294 6.16 1.41 -2.04
C PHE A 294 5.18 2.21 -2.90
N ILE A 295 5.73 3.04 -3.80
CA ILE A 295 4.97 3.66 -4.91
C ILE A 295 5.73 3.36 -6.20
N MET A 296 5.34 2.31 -6.90
CA MET A 296 5.98 1.91 -8.15
C MET A 296 5.26 2.54 -9.34
N ILE A 297 6.02 3.01 -10.32
CA ILE A 297 5.46 3.62 -11.54
C ILE A 297 5.88 2.87 -12.80
N SER A 298 5.06 2.94 -13.85
CA SER A 298 5.39 2.45 -15.18
C SER A 298 6.52 3.26 -15.83
N PRO A 299 7.25 2.69 -16.81
CA PRO A 299 8.41 3.35 -17.41
C PRO A 299 8.16 4.70 -18.08
N ASP A 300 6.97 4.91 -18.66
CA ASP A 300 6.59 6.19 -19.30
C ASP A 300 6.56 7.35 -18.29
N LEU A 301 6.09 7.06 -17.07
CA LEU A 301 5.99 8.03 -15.98
C LEU A 301 7.35 8.47 -15.42
N LEU A 302 8.45 7.78 -15.75
CA LEU A 302 9.80 8.22 -15.36
C LEU A 302 10.21 9.54 -16.01
N SER A 303 9.57 9.90 -17.14
CA SER A 303 9.81 11.17 -17.81
C SER A 303 9.13 12.37 -17.13
N ASN A 304 8.20 12.11 -16.20
CA ASN A 304 7.39 13.12 -15.50
C ASN A 304 8.05 13.62 -14.19
N ARG A 305 9.38 13.67 -14.16
CA ARG A 305 10.20 14.13 -13.02
C ARG A 305 9.77 13.55 -11.67
N PRO A 306 9.60 12.23 -11.54
CA PRO A 306 9.12 11.64 -10.29
C PRO A 306 10.14 11.82 -9.15
N ALA A 307 9.65 12.18 -7.97
CA ALA A 307 10.44 12.34 -6.75
C ALA A 307 9.78 11.62 -5.58
N TRP A 308 10.46 10.60 -5.06
CA TRP A 308 10.02 9.81 -3.91
C TRP A 308 10.52 10.40 -2.61
N ARG A 309 9.72 10.26 -1.56
CA ARG A 309 10.10 10.62 -0.19
C ARG A 309 9.46 9.64 0.79
N ILE A 310 10.30 9.06 1.65
CA ILE A 310 9.86 8.31 2.83
C ILE A 310 9.82 9.28 4.00
N TRP A 311 8.66 9.40 4.66
CA TRP A 311 8.44 10.34 5.76
C TRP A 311 8.94 9.75 7.11
N HIS A 312 10.17 9.24 7.13
CA HIS A 312 10.72 8.59 8.32
C HIS A 312 11.16 9.64 9.37
N PRO A 313 10.67 9.56 10.63
CA PRO A 313 10.85 10.61 11.65
C PRO A 313 12.30 10.88 12.05
N PHE A 314 13.20 9.93 11.80
CA PHE A 314 14.61 10.05 12.17
C PHE A 314 15.56 10.19 10.98
N ASP A 315 15.11 9.81 9.78
CA ASP A 315 15.99 9.75 8.60
C ASP A 315 15.71 10.91 7.63
N ASP A 316 14.49 11.47 7.65
CA ASP A 316 14.19 12.70 6.94
C ASP A 316 14.63 13.93 7.77
N PRO A 317 15.62 14.71 7.30
CA PRO A 317 16.20 15.78 8.09
C PRO A 317 15.21 16.94 8.35
N LYS A 318 14.24 17.17 7.46
CA LYS A 318 13.23 18.22 7.65
C LYS A 318 12.22 17.80 8.71
N ILE A 319 11.79 16.53 8.70
CA ILE A 319 10.89 15.99 9.72
C ILE A 319 11.59 15.90 11.07
N TYR A 320 12.84 15.44 11.10
CA TYR A 320 13.58 15.31 12.36
C TYR A 320 13.70 16.65 13.13
N GLN A 321 13.81 17.76 12.40
CA GLN A 321 13.88 19.12 12.93
C GLN A 321 12.53 19.72 13.34
N LEU A 322 11.42 19.04 13.08
CA LEU A 322 10.05 19.45 13.42
C LEU A 322 9.49 18.48 14.47
N PRO A 323 9.71 18.71 15.78
CA PRO A 323 9.31 17.79 16.83
C PRO A 323 7.83 17.42 16.76
N GLU A 324 6.95 18.36 16.47
CA GLU A 324 5.51 18.14 16.40
C GLU A 324 5.14 17.09 15.35
N LEU A 325 5.67 17.23 14.13
CA LEU A 325 5.43 16.27 13.05
C LEU A 325 6.12 14.94 13.34
N ARG A 326 7.32 14.97 13.91
CA ARG A 326 8.08 13.76 14.28
C ARG A 326 7.32 12.91 15.29
N GLU A 327 6.85 13.51 16.38
CA GLU A 327 6.09 12.80 17.41
C GLU A 327 4.71 12.36 16.87
N ALA A 328 4.07 13.16 16.01
CA ALA A 328 2.83 12.76 15.34
C ALA A 328 3.03 11.51 14.47
N LEU A 329 4.09 11.44 13.65
CA LEU A 329 4.41 10.25 12.86
C LEU A 329 4.61 9.00 13.73
N LEU A 330 5.24 9.16 14.91
CA LEU A 330 5.46 8.06 15.85
C LEU A 330 4.18 7.62 16.58
N ALA A 331 3.25 8.54 16.84
CA ALA A 331 2.00 8.23 17.52
C ALA A 331 0.90 7.74 16.56
N ALA A 332 0.91 8.16 15.29
CA ALA A 332 -0.13 7.88 14.31
C ALA A 332 -0.17 6.41 13.84
N SER A 333 0.99 5.82 13.53
CA SER A 333 1.10 4.45 13.01
C SER A 333 2.49 3.86 13.24
N ASP A 334 2.62 2.54 13.16
CA ASP A 334 3.89 1.82 13.06
C ASP A 334 4.48 1.87 11.64
N HIS A 335 3.73 2.36 10.66
CA HIS A 335 4.22 2.73 9.34
C HIS A 335 4.44 4.25 9.21
N PHE A 336 5.21 4.62 8.20
CA PHE A 336 5.50 5.99 7.81
C PHE A 336 5.06 6.20 6.36
N PRO A 337 4.43 7.34 6.03
CA PRO A 337 3.97 7.59 4.67
C PRO A 337 5.10 7.56 3.64
N VAL A 338 4.78 7.09 2.45
CA VAL A 338 5.60 7.29 1.24
C VAL A 338 4.85 8.23 0.32
N THR A 339 5.54 9.21 -0.25
CA THR A 339 4.97 10.13 -1.25
C THR A 339 5.76 10.11 -2.53
N LEU A 340 5.05 10.29 -3.64
CA LEU A 340 5.56 10.53 -4.98
C LEU A 340 5.06 11.90 -5.44
N ASP A 341 5.99 12.84 -5.61
CA ASP A 341 5.75 14.06 -6.37
C ASP A 341 6.01 13.76 -7.86
N ILE A 342 5.06 14.06 -8.74
CA ILE A 342 5.12 13.76 -10.16
C ILE A 342 4.38 14.80 -11.02
N ASP A 343 4.97 15.14 -12.17
CA ASP A 343 4.46 16.13 -13.12
C ASP A 343 3.43 15.48 -14.08
N LEU A 344 2.23 15.18 -13.57
CA LEU A 344 1.12 14.66 -14.38
C LEU A 344 0.21 15.76 -14.96
N ASP A 345 0.39 17.00 -14.52
CA ASP A 345 -0.39 18.13 -15.01
C ASP A 345 0.19 18.59 -16.36
N ALA A 346 -0.65 18.74 -17.38
CA ALA A 346 -0.34 19.14 -18.75
C ALA A 346 0.47 20.45 -18.84
N SER A 347 0.31 21.36 -17.86
CA SER A 347 1.10 22.60 -17.79
C SER A 347 2.58 22.39 -17.44
N ALA A 348 2.95 21.22 -16.93
CA ALA A 348 4.33 20.89 -16.56
C ALA A 348 5.16 20.30 -17.71
N ASN A 349 4.52 19.98 -18.84
CA ASN A 349 5.13 19.27 -19.96
C ASN A 349 4.96 20.03 -21.30
N PRO A 350 5.74 21.10 -21.57
CA PRO A 350 5.67 21.84 -22.84
C PRO A 350 6.17 21.06 -24.08
N GLY A 351 6.53 19.79 -23.92
CA GLY A 351 7.13 18.96 -24.97
C GLY A 351 6.18 18.03 -25.74
N ALA A 352 4.90 17.95 -25.38
CA ALA A 352 3.93 17.03 -26.03
C ALA A 352 3.19 17.66 -27.22
N GLY A 353 3.81 18.63 -27.90
CA GLY A 353 3.22 19.29 -29.06
C GLY A 353 4.24 19.70 -30.10
N VAL A 354 4.75 18.73 -30.86
CA VAL A 354 5.06 18.85 -32.30
C VAL A 354 4.84 17.49 -32.96
#